data_AF-A0A2V6WKK1-F1
#
_entry.id   AF-A0A2V6WKK1-F1
#
_cell.length_a   1.000
_cell.length_b   1.000
_cell.length_c   1.000
_cell.angle_alpha   90.00
_cell.angle_beta   90.00
_cell.angle_gamma   90.00
#
_symmetry.space_group_name_H-M   'P 1'
#
loop_
_entity.id
_entity.type
_entity.pdbx_description
1 polymer ?
#
loop_
_entity_poly.entity_id
_entity_poly.type
_entity_poly.pdbx_seq_one_letter_code
_entity_poly.pdbx_strand_id
1 'polypeptide(L)'
;RVGDEGFKKAPIGAGPYRFVSFTPGVELVLEAFDQYWRKTPSVKRLVLRAIPDEATRLAALKRGEVDIAYAIRGALAEELRRTPGLTLKPNVGQATFWVYFTEQWDPKSPWHDRRVRLAANYAIDRASINQAETLGFSKITWSIIPSSFEYYWQPPGYGYDPVRAKRLLAEAGYPNGFDAGDYYVDAAIANVGEPVVNYFNASGIRVKLRPIERAAFFRG
;
A
#
# COMPACT_ATOMS: atom_id res chain seq x y z
N ARG A 1 13.49 27.26 23.80
CA ARG A 1 12.37 26.90 22.89
C ARG A 1 12.92 27.00 21.47
N VAL A 2 12.88 25.93 20.66
CA VAL A 2 13.59 25.87 19.35
C VAL A 2 12.71 26.19 18.13
N GLY A 3 11.39 26.38 18.31
CA GLY A 3 10.43 26.58 17.21
C GLY A 3 10.22 25.31 16.36
N ASP A 4 9.29 25.37 15.42
CA ASP A 4 8.92 24.19 14.60
C ASP A 4 10.07 23.73 13.70
N GLU A 5 10.78 24.67 13.06
CA GLU A 5 11.92 24.37 12.20
C GLU A 5 13.10 23.77 12.97
N GLY A 6 13.35 24.26 14.20
CA GLY A 6 14.36 23.68 15.08
C GLY A 6 13.95 22.28 15.57
N PHE A 7 12.68 22.11 15.91
CA PHE A 7 12.15 20.81 16.35
C PHE A 7 12.18 19.75 15.25
N LYS A 8 11.89 20.11 13.99
CA LYS A 8 11.98 19.19 12.84
C LYS A 8 13.40 18.65 12.64
N LYS A 9 14.42 19.47 12.91
CA LYS A 9 15.83 19.08 12.76
C LYS A 9 16.36 18.26 13.94
N ALA A 10 15.84 18.50 15.13
CA ALA A 10 16.26 17.83 16.36
C ALA A 10 15.03 17.56 17.26
N PRO A 11 14.22 16.55 16.94
CA PRO A 11 13.00 16.27 17.68
C PRO A 11 13.32 15.79 19.09
N ILE A 12 12.65 16.36 20.09
CA ILE A 12 12.75 15.99 21.50
C ILE A 12 11.40 15.43 21.94
N GLY A 13 11.37 14.19 22.41
CA GLY A 13 10.16 13.53 22.88
C GLY A 13 10.39 12.72 24.15
N ALA A 14 9.31 12.17 24.71
CA ALA A 14 9.35 11.32 25.91
C ALA A 14 9.43 9.82 25.57
N GLY A 15 9.93 9.49 24.38
CA GLY A 15 9.99 8.12 23.85
C GLY A 15 11.22 7.33 24.33
N PRO A 16 11.27 6.01 24.04
CA PRO A 16 12.36 5.13 24.47
C PRO A 16 13.68 5.33 23.71
N TYR A 17 13.69 6.10 22.62
CA TYR A 17 14.88 6.41 21.83
C TYR A 17 14.99 7.93 21.62
N ARG A 18 16.23 8.44 21.62
CA ARG A 18 16.58 9.81 21.27
C ARG A 18 17.08 9.90 19.83
N PHE A 19 16.80 11.03 19.19
CA PHE A 19 17.28 11.36 17.86
C PHE A 19 18.80 11.55 17.85
N VAL A 20 19.49 10.97 16.88
CA VAL A 20 20.93 11.17 16.65
C VAL A 20 21.17 11.94 15.35
N SER A 21 20.69 11.39 14.23
CA SER A 21 20.85 12.01 12.92
C SER A 21 19.77 11.54 11.94
N PHE A 22 19.52 12.35 10.91
CA PHE A 22 18.66 11.98 9.79
C PHE A 22 19.27 12.49 8.49
N THR A 23 19.51 11.56 7.58
CA THR A 23 19.94 11.85 6.21
C THR A 23 18.78 11.46 5.30
N PRO A 24 18.03 12.44 4.77
CA PRO A 24 16.85 12.18 3.96
C PRO A 24 17.11 11.20 2.81
N GLY A 25 16.24 10.20 2.67
CA GLY A 25 16.38 9.16 1.64
C GLY A 25 17.50 8.14 1.88
N VAL A 26 18.26 8.24 2.98
CA VAL A 26 19.36 7.33 3.31
C VAL A 26 19.11 6.61 4.63
N GLU A 27 19.06 7.33 5.75
CA GLU A 27 18.89 6.72 7.06
C GLU A 27 18.37 7.67 8.15
N LEU A 28 17.71 7.10 9.15
CA LEU A 28 17.42 7.72 10.45
C LEU A 28 18.13 6.92 11.54
N VAL A 29 18.95 7.59 12.35
CA VAL A 29 19.69 6.99 13.45
C VAL A 29 19.10 7.45 14.78
N LEU A 30 18.80 6.48 15.63
CA LEU A 30 18.29 6.67 16.98
C LEU A 30 19.11 5.86 17.97
N GLU A 31 19.16 6.29 19.22
CA GLU A 31 19.83 5.57 20.30
C GLU A 31 18.92 5.47 21.53
N ALA A 32 19.05 4.38 22.29
CA ALA A 32 18.21 4.14 23.45
C ALA A 32 18.39 5.27 24.49
N PHE A 33 17.29 5.71 25.08
CA PHE A 33 17.31 6.67 26.17
C PHE A 33 17.30 5.91 27.50
N ASP A 34 18.46 5.87 28.17
CA ASP A 34 18.62 5.06 29.39
C ASP A 34 17.77 5.55 30.57
N GLN A 35 17.35 6.83 30.58
CA GLN A 35 16.43 7.40 31.57
C GLN A 35 14.96 7.33 31.13
N TYR A 36 14.63 6.45 30.18
CA TYR A 36 13.24 6.25 29.79
C TYR A 36 12.42 5.77 30.98
N TRP A 37 11.28 6.41 31.20
CA TRP A 37 10.44 6.24 32.39
C TRP A 37 9.71 4.89 32.48
N ARG A 38 9.83 4.02 31.47
CA ARG A 38 9.36 2.63 31.48
C ARG A 38 10.53 1.67 31.29
N LYS A 39 10.29 0.50 30.70
CA LYS A 39 11.35 -0.45 30.34
C LYS A 39 12.23 0.12 29.23
N THR A 40 13.50 0.37 29.56
CA THR A 40 14.53 0.78 28.59
C THR A 40 14.72 -0.29 27.51
N PRO A 41 14.88 0.09 26.23
CA PRO A 41 15.16 -0.86 25.16
C PRO A 41 16.47 -1.64 25.39
N SER A 42 16.46 -2.93 25.06
CA SER A 42 17.67 -3.76 25.02
C SER A 42 18.57 -3.41 23.82
N VAL A 43 17.97 -2.98 22.71
CA VAL A 43 18.68 -2.51 21.51
C VAL A 43 19.16 -1.08 21.74
N LYS A 44 20.48 -0.87 21.77
CA LYS A 44 21.08 0.44 22.12
C LYS A 44 21.11 1.44 20.97
N ARG A 45 21.14 0.96 19.72
CA ARG A 45 21.15 1.79 18.52
C ARG A 45 20.20 1.21 17.50
N LEU A 46 19.33 2.06 16.96
CA LEU A 46 18.39 1.72 15.91
C LEU A 46 18.74 2.54 14.66
N VAL A 47 18.98 1.85 13.54
CA VAL A 47 19.25 2.49 12.24
C VAL A 47 18.15 2.08 11.27
N LEU A 48 17.36 3.04 10.85
CA LEU A 48 16.27 2.86 9.89
C LEU A 48 16.79 3.28 8.51
N ARG A 49 17.15 2.30 7.68
CA ARG A 49 17.72 2.52 6.34
C ARG A 49 16.62 2.61 5.28
N ALA A 50 16.73 3.58 4.38
CA ALA A 50 15.87 3.70 3.21
C ALA A 50 16.46 2.88 2.06
N ILE A 51 15.84 1.74 1.76
CA ILE A 51 16.21 0.86 0.65
C ILE A 51 14.95 0.63 -0.19
N PRO A 52 14.71 1.41 -1.26
CA PRO A 52 13.43 1.37 -1.99
C PRO A 52 13.16 0.05 -2.72
N ASP A 53 14.19 -0.56 -3.28
CA ASP A 53 14.07 -1.81 -4.04
C ASP A 53 13.90 -3.04 -3.11
N GLU A 54 12.90 -3.89 -3.40
CA GLU A 54 12.58 -5.05 -2.54
C GLU A 54 13.66 -6.13 -2.59
N ALA A 55 14.23 -6.39 -3.77
CA ALA A 55 15.26 -7.40 -3.94
C ALA A 55 16.53 -7.02 -3.17
N THR A 56 16.89 -5.74 -3.22
CA THR A 56 18.00 -5.16 -2.44
C THR A 56 17.75 -5.29 -0.94
N ARG A 57 16.52 -5.05 -0.45
CA ARG A 57 16.15 -5.29 0.95
C ARG A 57 16.32 -6.74 1.36
N LEU A 58 15.81 -7.68 0.55
CA LEU A 58 15.96 -9.11 0.82
C LEU A 58 17.43 -9.53 0.82
N ALA A 59 18.23 -9.04 -0.12
CA ALA A 59 19.65 -9.34 -0.20
C ALA A 59 20.42 -8.81 1.03
N ALA A 60 20.11 -7.58 1.49
CA ALA A 60 20.68 -7.02 2.71
C ALA A 60 20.31 -7.85 3.95
N LEU A 61 19.06 -8.30 4.05
CA LEU A 61 18.59 -9.17 5.14
C LEU A 61 19.34 -10.51 5.14
N LYS A 62 19.53 -11.13 3.97
CA LYS A 62 20.28 -12.39 3.81
C LYS A 62 21.75 -12.28 4.19
N ARG A 63 22.37 -11.10 3.97
CA ARG A 63 23.76 -10.84 4.36
C ARG A 63 23.92 -10.38 5.81
N GLY A 64 22.82 -10.22 6.56
CA GLY A 64 22.85 -9.70 7.93
C GLY A 64 23.19 -8.20 8.02
N GLU A 65 23.05 -7.46 6.92
CA GLU A 65 23.27 -6.00 6.90
C GLU A 65 22.09 -5.22 7.52
N VAL A 66 20.93 -5.86 7.61
CA VAL A 66 19.73 -5.38 8.31
C VAL A 66 19.09 -6.54 9.07
N ASP A 67 18.55 -6.25 10.24
CA ASP A 67 17.88 -7.28 11.08
C ASP A 67 16.41 -7.49 10.69
N ILE A 68 15.77 -6.45 10.12
CA ILE A 68 14.35 -6.45 9.77
C ILE A 68 14.17 -5.76 8.41
N ALA A 69 13.39 -6.38 7.52
CA ALA A 69 12.96 -5.79 6.26
C ALA A 69 11.43 -5.75 6.17
N TYR A 70 10.89 -4.61 5.75
CA TYR A 70 9.46 -4.45 5.47
C TYR A 70 9.14 -4.60 3.98
N ALA A 71 7.86 -4.88 3.69
CA ALA A 71 7.31 -4.91 2.34
C ALA A 71 8.12 -5.79 1.37
N ILE A 72 8.40 -7.03 1.77
CA ILE A 72 8.89 -8.07 0.85
C ILE A 72 7.65 -8.81 0.37
N ARG A 73 7.39 -8.78 -0.94
CA ARG A 73 6.12 -9.22 -1.54
C ARG A 73 6.33 -10.30 -2.61
N GLY A 74 5.22 -10.95 -3.00
CA GLY A 74 5.15 -11.95 -4.05
C GLY A 74 6.28 -12.99 -4.05
N ALA A 75 6.96 -13.13 -5.19
CA ALA A 75 8.02 -14.12 -5.37
C ALA A 75 9.18 -13.97 -4.37
N LEU A 76 9.54 -12.74 -4.00
CA LEU A 76 10.59 -12.47 -3.01
C LEU A 76 10.17 -12.90 -1.60
N ALA A 77 8.88 -12.77 -1.27
CA ALA A 77 8.35 -13.25 0.01
C ALA A 77 8.37 -14.79 0.08
N GLU A 78 8.07 -15.47 -1.04
CA GLU A 78 8.22 -16.92 -1.16
C GLU A 78 9.67 -17.37 -0.99
N GLU A 79 10.61 -16.67 -1.61
CA GLU A 79 12.04 -16.90 -1.46
C GLU A 79 12.49 -16.69 0.00
N LEU A 80 12.07 -15.60 0.64
CA LEU A 80 12.35 -15.32 2.04
C LEU A 80 11.85 -16.47 2.94
N ARG A 81 10.61 -16.93 2.73
CA ARG A 81 10.01 -18.03 3.49
C ARG A 81 10.81 -19.33 3.41
N ARG A 82 11.49 -19.58 2.29
CA ARG A 82 12.33 -20.78 2.06
C ARG A 82 13.77 -20.60 2.49
N THR A 83 14.18 -19.38 2.87
CA THR A 83 15.57 -19.08 3.25
C THR A 83 15.81 -19.47 4.72
N PRO A 84 16.74 -20.41 5.03
CA PRO A 84 17.06 -20.78 6.39
C PRO A 84 17.50 -19.58 7.25
N GLY A 85 17.08 -19.55 8.51
CA GLY A 85 17.41 -18.47 9.45
C GLY A 85 16.58 -17.21 9.30
N LEU A 86 15.75 -17.09 8.26
CA LEU A 86 14.79 -15.99 8.09
C LEU A 86 13.37 -16.44 8.44
N THR A 87 12.53 -15.48 8.83
CA THR A 87 11.11 -15.74 9.11
C THR A 87 10.25 -14.65 8.50
N LEU A 88 9.29 -15.05 7.67
CA LEU A 88 8.24 -14.16 7.20
C LEU A 88 7.18 -14.01 8.29
N LYS A 89 6.93 -12.77 8.73
CA LYS A 89 5.84 -12.45 9.66
C LYS A 89 4.81 -11.58 8.96
N PRO A 90 3.57 -12.08 8.77
CA PRO A 90 2.48 -11.25 8.28
C PRO A 90 2.22 -10.10 9.26
N ASN A 91 2.20 -8.87 8.75
CA ASN A 91 1.79 -7.69 9.51
C ASN A 91 0.54 -7.11 8.86
N VAL A 92 -0.63 -7.39 9.44
CA VAL A 92 -1.89 -6.80 8.96
C VAL A 92 -1.94 -5.36 9.44
N GLY A 93 -1.55 -4.45 8.55
CA GLY A 93 -1.55 -3.02 8.81
C GLY A 93 -2.96 -2.47 9.09
N GLN A 94 -2.99 -1.30 9.73
CA GLN A 94 -4.20 -0.54 10.04
C GLN A 94 -4.63 0.34 8.84
N ALA A 95 -4.59 -0.21 7.62
CA ALA A 95 -4.85 0.54 6.40
C ALA A 95 -5.65 -0.30 5.39
N THR A 96 -6.52 0.37 4.66
CA THR A 96 -7.29 -0.20 3.55
C THR A 96 -6.81 0.44 2.24
N PHE A 97 -6.72 -0.35 1.17
CA PHE A 97 -6.44 0.15 -0.18
C PHE A 97 -7.71 0.06 -1.03
N TRP A 98 -8.04 1.12 -1.75
CA TRP A 98 -9.18 1.17 -2.67
C TRP A 98 -8.86 2.02 -3.89
N VAL A 99 -9.59 1.77 -4.98
CA VAL A 99 -9.59 2.65 -6.16
C VAL A 99 -10.55 3.80 -5.87
N TYR A 100 -10.08 5.03 -6.02
CA TYR A 100 -10.90 6.22 -5.86
C TYR A 100 -11.31 6.80 -7.21
N PHE A 101 -12.62 6.91 -7.44
CA PHE A 101 -13.19 7.52 -8.65
C PHE A 101 -13.36 9.02 -8.42
N THR A 102 -12.29 9.79 -8.62
CA THR A 102 -12.23 11.25 -8.35
C THR A 102 -13.31 12.03 -9.09
N GLU A 103 -13.61 11.65 -10.34
CA GLU A 103 -14.56 12.35 -11.21
C GLU A 103 -16.02 11.91 -11.05
N GLN A 104 -16.34 11.00 -10.12
CA GLN A 104 -17.71 10.47 -9.98
C GLN A 104 -18.78 11.54 -9.69
N TRP A 105 -18.35 12.73 -9.27
CA TRP A 105 -19.23 13.87 -8.95
C TRP A 105 -19.57 14.72 -10.16
N ASP A 106 -18.84 14.61 -11.28
CA ASP A 106 -19.14 15.30 -12.52
C ASP A 106 -20.17 14.50 -13.34
N PRO A 107 -21.38 15.03 -13.63
CA PRO A 107 -22.38 14.36 -14.44
C PRO A 107 -21.91 13.94 -15.85
N LYS A 108 -20.83 14.55 -16.36
CA LYS A 108 -20.25 14.22 -17.67
C LYS A 108 -19.26 13.04 -17.60
N SER A 109 -18.79 12.69 -16.41
CA SER A 109 -17.83 11.59 -16.24
C SER A 109 -18.54 10.23 -16.33
N PRO A 110 -17.97 9.22 -17.02
CA PRO A 110 -18.48 7.84 -16.96
C PRO A 110 -18.60 7.32 -15.52
N TRP A 111 -17.75 7.80 -14.62
CA TRP A 111 -17.74 7.44 -13.21
C TRP A 111 -18.96 7.93 -12.44
N HIS A 112 -19.73 8.88 -12.98
CA HIS A 112 -20.99 9.34 -12.38
C HIS A 112 -22.05 8.24 -12.33
N ASP A 113 -22.08 7.38 -13.35
CA ASP A 113 -23.02 6.26 -13.40
C ASP A 113 -22.62 5.18 -12.39
N ARG A 114 -23.52 4.89 -11.45
CA ARG A 114 -23.33 3.84 -10.43
C ARG A 114 -23.04 2.48 -11.07
N ARG A 115 -23.61 2.16 -12.24
CA ARG A 115 -23.39 0.89 -12.94
C ARG A 115 -21.95 0.75 -13.41
N VAL A 116 -21.30 1.84 -13.83
CA VAL A 116 -19.88 1.84 -14.19
C VAL A 116 -19.01 1.56 -12.95
N ARG A 117 -19.30 2.19 -11.81
CA ARG A 117 -18.58 1.91 -10.55
C ARG A 117 -18.81 0.48 -10.03
N LEU A 118 -20.01 -0.07 -10.23
CA LEU A 118 -20.30 -1.47 -9.93
C LEU A 118 -19.54 -2.41 -10.88
N ALA A 119 -19.50 -2.11 -12.18
CA ALA A 119 -18.73 -2.88 -13.15
C ALA A 119 -17.25 -2.96 -12.76
N ALA A 120 -16.65 -1.83 -12.38
CA ALA A 120 -15.28 -1.78 -11.88
C ALA A 120 -15.07 -2.67 -10.64
N ASN A 121 -16.05 -2.75 -9.73
CA ASN A 121 -15.94 -3.63 -8.57
C ASN A 121 -15.94 -5.12 -8.94
N TYR A 122 -16.80 -5.54 -9.88
CA TYR A 122 -16.88 -6.92 -10.39
C TYR A 122 -15.71 -7.30 -11.32
N ALA A 123 -15.02 -6.31 -11.90
CA ALA A 123 -13.89 -6.54 -12.80
C ALA A 123 -12.61 -7.01 -12.10
N ILE A 124 -12.43 -6.70 -10.81
CA ILE A 124 -11.17 -6.95 -10.09
C ILE A 124 -11.24 -8.25 -9.29
N ASP A 125 -10.33 -9.18 -9.59
CA ASP A 125 -10.11 -10.36 -8.75
C ASP A 125 -9.16 -10.05 -7.58
N ARG A 126 -9.75 -9.65 -6.45
CA ARG A 126 -9.01 -9.33 -5.22
C ARG A 126 -8.34 -10.54 -4.60
N ALA A 127 -8.87 -11.75 -4.80
CA ALA A 127 -8.28 -12.97 -4.25
C ALA A 127 -6.98 -13.31 -4.99
N SER A 128 -7.00 -13.26 -6.33
CA SER A 128 -5.79 -13.45 -7.14
C SER A 128 -4.73 -12.39 -6.84
N ILE A 129 -5.11 -11.11 -6.70
CA ILE A 129 -4.17 -10.05 -6.30
C ILE A 129 -3.57 -10.33 -4.93
N ASN A 130 -4.40 -10.67 -3.93
CA ASN A 130 -3.93 -10.99 -2.58
C ASN A 130 -2.92 -12.15 -2.58
N GLN A 131 -3.22 -13.19 -3.35
CA GLN A 131 -2.36 -14.36 -3.48
C GLN A 131 -1.02 -14.01 -4.15
N ALA A 132 -1.06 -13.28 -5.26
CA ALA A 132 0.14 -12.91 -6.02
C ALA A 132 1.04 -11.92 -5.26
N GLU A 133 0.46 -10.88 -4.65
CA GLU A 133 1.23 -9.79 -4.04
C GLU A 133 1.62 -10.08 -2.59
N THR A 134 0.75 -10.75 -1.84
CA THR A 134 0.93 -10.89 -0.39
C THR A 134 0.82 -12.33 0.11
N LEU A 135 0.85 -13.31 -0.80
CA LEU A 135 0.77 -14.75 -0.46
C LEU A 135 -0.51 -15.11 0.31
N GLY A 136 -1.59 -14.36 0.12
CA GLY A 136 -2.85 -14.55 0.81
C GLY A 136 -2.92 -13.90 2.20
N PHE A 137 -1.87 -13.21 2.65
CA PHE A 137 -1.83 -12.60 3.99
C PHE A 137 -2.67 -11.33 4.14
N SER A 138 -3.15 -10.73 3.04
CA SER A 138 -4.05 -9.57 3.14
C SER A 138 -5.46 -10.00 3.56
N LYS A 139 -6.13 -9.14 4.32
CA LYS A 139 -7.56 -9.28 4.62
C LYS A 139 -8.37 -8.54 3.56
N ILE A 140 -9.09 -9.28 2.72
CA ILE A 140 -9.99 -8.69 1.72
C ILE A 140 -11.17 -8.05 2.43
N THR A 141 -11.46 -6.79 2.10
CA THR A 141 -12.56 -6.03 2.68
C THR A 141 -13.35 -5.28 1.61
N TRP A 142 -14.59 -4.94 1.95
CA TRP A 142 -15.48 -4.06 1.18
C TRP A 142 -15.79 -2.77 1.91
N SER A 143 -15.13 -2.56 3.05
CA SER A 143 -15.20 -1.36 3.85
C SER A 143 -13.96 -0.50 3.60
N ILE A 144 -14.12 0.82 3.69
CA ILE A 144 -12.99 1.74 3.78
C ILE A 144 -12.38 1.76 5.19
N ILE A 145 -13.09 1.22 6.18
CA ILE A 145 -12.64 1.15 7.58
C ILE A 145 -11.77 -0.10 7.77
N PRO A 146 -10.56 0.01 8.35
CA PRO A 146 -9.72 -1.15 8.62
C PRO A 146 -10.38 -2.17 9.56
N SER A 147 -10.18 -3.46 9.28
CA SER A 147 -10.77 -4.57 10.06
C SER A 147 -10.40 -4.65 11.54
N SER A 148 -9.41 -3.88 11.95
CA SER A 148 -8.89 -3.80 13.31
C SER A 148 -9.53 -2.72 14.15
N PHE A 149 -10.40 -1.89 13.57
CA PHE A 149 -11.08 -0.81 14.29
C PHE A 149 -12.35 -1.34 14.96
N GLU A 150 -12.68 -0.81 16.14
CA GLU A 150 -13.76 -1.30 17.01
C GLU A 150 -15.14 -1.35 16.32
N TYR A 151 -15.43 -0.40 15.43
CA TYR A 151 -16.70 -0.31 14.69
C TYR A 151 -16.58 -0.77 13.24
N TYR A 152 -15.60 -1.62 12.94
CA TYR A 152 -15.50 -2.23 11.63
C TYR A 152 -16.74 -3.07 11.32
N TRP A 153 -17.31 -2.82 10.14
CA TRP A 153 -18.34 -3.65 9.53
C TRP A 153 -17.88 -4.08 8.14
N GLN A 154 -18.09 -5.35 7.79
CA GLN A 154 -17.82 -5.90 6.47
C GLN A 154 -19.11 -5.90 5.64
N PRO A 155 -19.22 -5.04 4.62
CA PRO A 155 -20.38 -5.05 3.73
C PRO A 155 -20.43 -6.31 2.87
N PRO A 156 -21.62 -6.65 2.32
CA PRO A 156 -21.73 -7.59 1.22
C PRO A 156 -20.78 -7.19 0.08
N GLY A 157 -20.04 -8.18 -0.42
CA GLY A 157 -18.99 -7.97 -1.39
C GLY A 157 -19.43 -7.98 -2.85
N TYR A 158 -18.53 -7.50 -3.70
CA TYR A 158 -18.60 -7.68 -5.14
C TYR A 158 -17.62 -8.78 -5.54
N GLY A 159 -18.12 -10.00 -5.77
CA GLY A 159 -17.27 -11.09 -6.26
C GLY A 159 -16.61 -10.75 -7.60
N TYR A 160 -15.56 -11.48 -7.97
CA TYR A 160 -14.99 -11.35 -9.31
C TYR A 160 -15.96 -11.97 -10.33
N ASP A 161 -16.52 -11.13 -11.20
CA ASP A 161 -17.49 -11.50 -12.23
C ASP A 161 -17.31 -10.61 -13.47
N PRO A 162 -16.35 -10.93 -14.34
CA PRO A 162 -16.05 -10.12 -15.53
C PRO A 162 -17.21 -10.11 -16.54
N VAL A 163 -18.08 -11.12 -16.53
CA VAL A 163 -19.27 -11.18 -17.39
C VAL A 163 -20.28 -10.13 -16.94
N ARG A 164 -20.58 -10.08 -15.63
CA ARG A 164 -21.44 -9.06 -15.04
C ARG A 164 -20.85 -7.66 -15.18
N ALA A 165 -19.54 -7.50 -15.05
CA ALA A 165 -18.87 -6.23 -15.28
C ALA A 165 -19.15 -5.71 -16.71
N LYS A 166 -18.90 -6.53 -17.74
CA LYS A 166 -19.17 -6.17 -19.14
C LYS A 166 -20.64 -5.88 -19.41
N ARG A 167 -21.56 -6.66 -18.82
CA ARG A 167 -23.00 -6.40 -18.93
C ARG A 167 -23.38 -5.03 -18.35
N LEU A 168 -22.89 -4.70 -17.16
CA LEU A 168 -23.15 -3.41 -16.52
C LEU A 168 -22.58 -2.23 -17.34
N LEU A 169 -21.41 -2.40 -17.97
CA LEU A 169 -20.85 -1.39 -18.87
C LEU A 169 -21.74 -1.19 -20.10
N ALA A 170 -22.22 -2.28 -20.73
CA ALA A 170 -23.12 -2.19 -21.87
C ALA A 170 -24.45 -1.50 -21.51
N GLU A 171 -25.06 -1.87 -20.39
CA GLU A 171 -26.28 -1.22 -19.85
C GLU A 171 -26.05 0.28 -19.57
N ALA A 172 -24.83 0.66 -19.19
CA ALA A 172 -24.43 2.05 -18.96
C ALA A 172 -24.08 2.82 -20.26
N GLY A 173 -24.21 2.21 -21.43
CA GLY A 173 -23.91 2.85 -22.72
C GLY A 173 -22.47 2.65 -23.21
N TYR A 174 -21.69 1.77 -22.56
CA TYR A 174 -20.30 1.47 -22.89
C TYR A 174 -20.10 -0.01 -23.30
N PRO A 175 -20.78 -0.51 -24.35
CA PRO A 175 -20.69 -1.92 -24.76
C PRO A 175 -19.27 -2.35 -25.18
N ASN A 176 -18.47 -1.39 -25.67
CA ASN A 176 -17.07 -1.58 -26.05
C ASN A 176 -16.10 -0.96 -25.01
N GLY A 177 -16.60 -0.66 -23.82
CA GLY A 177 -15.85 0.04 -22.80
C GLY A 177 -15.59 1.51 -23.12
N PHE A 178 -14.69 2.14 -22.36
CA PHE A 178 -14.34 3.56 -22.49
C PHE A 178 -12.89 3.81 -22.06
N ASP A 179 -12.39 4.99 -22.38
CA ASP A 179 -11.10 5.46 -21.88
C ASP A 179 -11.34 6.18 -20.54
N ALA A 180 -10.77 5.62 -19.48
CA ALA A 180 -10.85 6.11 -18.11
C ALA A 180 -9.63 6.95 -17.72
N GLY A 181 -8.67 7.16 -18.63
CA GLY A 181 -7.53 8.04 -18.44
C GLY A 181 -6.44 7.48 -17.53
N ASP A 182 -5.77 8.39 -16.83
CA ASP A 182 -4.63 8.08 -15.98
C ASP A 182 -5.08 7.64 -14.56
N TYR A 183 -4.53 6.52 -14.07
CA TYR A 183 -4.68 6.07 -12.69
C TYR A 183 -3.40 6.32 -11.90
N TYR A 184 -3.45 7.35 -11.07
CA TYR A 184 -2.33 7.77 -10.24
C TYR A 184 -2.23 6.93 -8.96
N VAL A 185 -1.01 6.49 -8.66
CA VAL A 185 -0.69 5.75 -7.42
C VAL A 185 0.64 6.25 -6.85
N ASP A 186 0.81 6.14 -5.53
CA ASP A 186 2.15 6.23 -4.92
C ASP A 186 3.02 5.10 -5.52
N ALA A 187 4.21 5.46 -6.01
CA ALA A 187 5.15 4.53 -6.61
C ALA A 187 5.48 3.34 -5.69
N ALA A 188 5.43 3.51 -4.36
CA ALA A 188 5.68 2.44 -3.39
C ALA A 188 4.63 1.31 -3.43
N ILE A 189 3.43 1.57 -3.98
CA ILE A 189 2.31 0.62 -4.08
C ILE A 189 1.92 0.32 -5.53
N ALA A 190 2.75 0.70 -6.50
CA ALA A 190 2.47 0.48 -7.92
C ALA A 190 2.23 -0.99 -8.28
N ASN A 191 2.90 -1.91 -7.59
CA ASN A 191 2.71 -3.36 -7.76
C ASN A 191 1.30 -3.85 -7.39
N VAL A 192 0.57 -3.13 -6.53
CA VAL A 192 -0.85 -3.43 -6.28
C VAL A 192 -1.75 -2.74 -7.30
N GLY A 193 -1.35 -1.57 -7.81
CA GLY A 193 -2.09 -0.83 -8.83
C GLY A 193 -2.04 -1.45 -10.22
N GLU A 194 -0.91 -2.05 -10.61
CA GLU A 194 -0.71 -2.69 -11.91
C GLU A 194 -1.72 -3.83 -12.20
N PRO A 195 -1.91 -4.84 -11.32
CA PRO A 195 -2.89 -5.87 -11.59
C PRO A 195 -4.32 -5.33 -11.64
N VAL A 196 -4.64 -4.28 -10.87
CA VAL A 196 -5.95 -3.59 -10.97
C VAL A 196 -6.16 -3.00 -12.37
N VAL A 197 -5.15 -2.33 -12.92
CA VAL A 197 -5.19 -1.80 -14.30
C VAL A 197 -5.35 -2.92 -15.32
N ASN A 198 -4.66 -4.04 -15.14
CA ASN A 198 -4.80 -5.21 -16.02
C ASN A 198 -6.24 -5.75 -16.03
N TYR A 199 -6.87 -5.89 -14.86
CA TYR A 199 -8.27 -6.31 -14.74
C TYR A 199 -9.26 -5.31 -15.36
N PHE A 200 -9.04 -4.02 -15.16
CA PHE A 200 -9.84 -2.96 -15.79
C PHE A 200 -9.74 -2.99 -17.31
N ASN A 201 -8.51 -3.03 -17.85
CA ASN A 201 -8.27 -3.08 -19.29
C ASN A 201 -8.90 -4.32 -19.94
N ALA A 202 -8.78 -5.49 -19.31
CA ALA A 202 -9.42 -6.74 -19.75
C ALA A 202 -10.96 -6.67 -19.75
N SER A 203 -11.53 -5.78 -18.94
CA SER A 203 -12.98 -5.54 -18.83
C SER A 203 -13.48 -4.39 -19.69
N GLY A 204 -12.60 -3.71 -20.44
CA GLY A 204 -12.94 -2.57 -21.31
C GLY A 204 -12.88 -1.20 -20.63
N ILE A 205 -12.49 -1.12 -19.37
CA ILE A 205 -12.22 0.14 -18.66
C ILE A 205 -10.74 0.46 -18.92
N ARG A 206 -10.44 1.23 -19.97
CA ARG A 206 -9.05 1.47 -20.40
C ARG A 206 -8.40 2.50 -19.51
N VAL A 207 -7.37 2.10 -18.77
CA VAL A 207 -6.67 2.91 -17.77
C VAL A 207 -5.16 2.83 -18.00
N LYS A 208 -4.46 3.93 -17.79
CA LYS A 208 -2.99 3.98 -17.80
C LYS A 208 -2.45 4.22 -16.40
N LEU A 209 -1.66 3.28 -15.87
CA LEU A 209 -1.03 3.45 -14.57
C LEU A 209 -0.01 4.60 -14.59
N ARG A 210 -0.07 5.47 -13.58
CA ARG A 210 0.86 6.58 -13.36
C ARG A 210 1.42 6.53 -11.93
N PRO A 211 2.49 5.77 -11.69
CA PRO A 211 3.21 5.83 -10.43
C PRO A 211 3.86 7.20 -10.26
N ILE A 212 3.64 7.85 -9.12
CA ILE A 212 4.26 9.14 -8.77
C ILE A 212 5.06 8.98 -7.48
N GLU A 213 6.20 9.67 -7.38
CA GLU A 213 6.96 9.78 -6.13
C GLU A 213 6.05 10.26 -4.99
N ARG A 214 6.19 9.68 -3.81
CA ARG A 214 5.25 9.85 -2.70
C ARG A 214 4.99 11.32 -2.31
N ALA A 215 6.02 12.14 -2.19
CA ALA A 215 5.86 13.55 -1.85
C ALA A 215 5.17 14.33 -2.97
N ALA A 216 5.39 13.99 -4.24
CA ALA A 216 4.61 14.54 -5.36
C ALA A 216 3.15 14.04 -5.34
N PHE A 217 2.90 12.75 -5.09
CA PHE A 217 1.55 12.17 -5.03
C PHE A 217 0.65 12.87 -4.00
N PHE A 218 1.20 13.25 -2.83
CA PHE A 218 0.44 13.95 -1.80
C PHE A 218 0.34 15.47 -1.97
N ARG A 219 1.07 16.07 -2.92
CA ARG A 219 1.01 17.52 -3.18
C ARG A 219 -0.14 17.93 -4.09
N GLY A 220 -0.71 17.00 -4.85
CA GLY A 220 -1.71 17.26 -5.88
C GLY A 220 -1.06 17.52 -7.22
#